data_AF-A0A3M1XN23-F1
#
_entry.id   AF-A0A3M1XN23-F1
#
_cell.length_a   1.000
_cell.length_b   1.000
_cell.length_c   1.000
_cell.angle_alpha   90.00
_cell.angle_beta   90.00
_cell.angle_gamma   90.00
#
_symmetry.space_group_name_H-M   'P 1'
#
loop_
_entity.id
_entity.type
_entity.pdbx_description
1 polymer ?
#
loop_
_entity_poly.entity_id
_entity_poly.type
_entity_poly.pdbx_seq_one_letter_code
_entity_poly.pdbx_strand_id
1 'polypeptide(L)'
;MGFLRVFCLLLVVLLPTTLLAAGAHDSLMCTGCHSIHDAQGKIIFAVKANTVDKNPRTGKAFSGVTALCLGCHDAAEKGGMGIRPIFAHKSHPYGIDKVNKRVARVPKALLRDGRFECVSCHDPHPSNPNYRYLRVDTKGGANMDRFCSLCHPAKVDPKSRVSSKDFFNSMDETKIK
;
A
#
# COMPACT_ATOMS: atom_id res chain seq x y z
N MET A 1 -33.89 39.11 -13.26
CA MET A 1 -33.74 37.90 -14.10
C MET A 1 -32.29 37.60 -14.54
N GLY A 2 -31.35 38.56 -14.54
CA GLY A 2 -29.94 38.30 -14.87
C GLY A 2 -29.13 37.59 -13.79
N PHE A 3 -29.34 37.92 -12.51
CA PHE A 3 -28.57 37.34 -11.39
C PHE A 3 -28.77 35.83 -11.22
N LEU A 4 -29.99 35.33 -11.41
CA LEU A 4 -30.29 33.89 -11.28
C LEU A 4 -29.64 33.07 -12.42
N ARG A 5 -29.50 33.65 -13.61
CA ARG A 5 -28.84 33.00 -14.76
C ARG A 5 -27.32 32.92 -14.58
N VAL A 6 -26.70 33.96 -14.02
CA VAL A 6 -25.26 33.97 -13.71
C VAL A 6 -24.93 33.00 -12.57
N PHE A 7 -25.79 32.91 -11.55
CA PHE A 7 -25.61 31.97 -10.45
C PHE A 7 -25.75 30.50 -10.89
N CYS A 8 -26.71 30.19 -11.77
CA CYS A 8 -26.82 28.86 -12.38
C CYS A 8 -25.62 28.51 -13.28
N LEU A 9 -25.08 29.46 -14.03
CA LEU A 9 -23.88 29.23 -14.86
C LEU A 9 -22.63 28.97 -14.01
N LEU A 10 -22.45 29.66 -12.88
CA LEU A 10 -21.34 29.41 -11.95
C LEU A 10 -21.44 28.02 -11.28
N LEU A 11 -22.64 27.56 -10.93
CA LEU A 11 -22.88 26.23 -10.39
C LEU A 11 -22.53 25.12 -11.41
N VAL A 12 -22.86 25.31 -12.69
CA VAL A 12 -22.57 24.34 -13.75
C VAL A 12 -21.06 24.25 -14.06
N VAL A 13 -20.30 25.32 -13.87
CA VAL A 13 -18.83 25.33 -14.07
C VAL A 13 -18.06 24.77 -12.87
N LEU A 14 -18.62 24.84 -11.66
CA LEU A 14 -17.97 24.35 -10.44
C LEU A 14 -18.28 22.89 -10.09
N LEU A 15 -19.35 22.30 -10.64
CA LEU A 15 -19.71 20.89 -10.43
C LEU A 15 -18.73 19.86 -11.05
N PRO A 16 -18.08 20.08 -12.21
CA PRO A 16 -17.22 19.07 -12.82
C PRO A 16 -15.87 18.89 -12.10
N THR A 17 -15.41 19.90 -11.35
CA THR A 17 -14.06 19.88 -10.75
C THR A 17 -13.98 19.02 -9.49
N THR A 18 -15.10 18.83 -8.78
CA THR A 18 -15.16 17.90 -7.63
C THR A 18 -15.30 16.44 -8.06
N LEU A 19 -15.75 16.17 -9.29
CA LEU A 19 -15.90 14.80 -9.80
C LEU A 19 -14.58 14.22 -10.35
N LEU A 20 -13.64 15.08 -10.76
CA LEU A 20 -12.35 14.67 -11.32
C LEU A 20 -11.21 14.61 -10.28
N ALA A 21 -11.45 15.03 -9.03
CA ALA A 21 -10.43 15.06 -7.98
C ALA A 21 -10.32 13.75 -7.17
N ALA A 22 -11.34 12.87 -7.25
CA ALA A 22 -11.26 11.52 -6.71
C ALA A 22 -10.92 10.57 -7.87
N GLY A 23 -9.63 10.25 -8.05
CA GLY A 23 -9.25 9.23 -9.02
C GLY A 23 -9.94 7.91 -8.70
N ALA A 24 -10.29 7.12 -9.74
CA ALA A 24 -11.04 5.86 -9.66
C ALA A 24 -10.43 4.74 -8.78
N HIS A 25 -9.42 5.05 -7.97
CA HIS A 25 -8.73 4.12 -7.08
C HIS A 25 -8.41 4.71 -5.69
N ASP A 26 -8.81 5.94 -5.38
CA ASP A 26 -8.59 6.49 -4.03
C ASP A 26 -9.67 6.04 -3.01
N SER A 27 -10.70 5.34 -3.49
CA SER A 27 -11.76 4.70 -2.69
C SER A 27 -11.86 3.19 -2.98
N LEU A 28 -10.71 2.51 -3.02
CA LEU A 28 -10.64 1.04 -2.87
C LEU A 28 -11.20 0.65 -1.50
N MET A 29 -12.52 0.47 -1.44
CA MET A 29 -13.23 -0.18 -0.35
C MET A 29 -12.91 -1.68 -0.35
N CYS A 30 -13.49 -2.44 0.58
CA CYS A 30 -13.33 -3.89 0.68
C CYS A 30 -13.38 -4.60 -0.68
N THR A 31 -14.30 -4.17 -1.56
CA THR A 31 -14.60 -4.80 -2.84
C THR A 31 -13.54 -4.62 -3.93
N GLY A 32 -12.68 -3.60 -3.83
CA GLY A 32 -11.68 -3.38 -4.87
C GLY A 32 -10.49 -4.33 -4.76
N CYS A 33 -10.26 -4.91 -3.58
CA CYS A 33 -9.32 -6.03 -3.40
C CYS A 33 -10.05 -7.38 -3.40
N HIS A 34 -11.29 -7.43 -2.87
CA HIS A 34 -12.09 -8.64 -2.70
C HIS A 34 -13.38 -8.61 -3.54
N SER A 35 -13.43 -9.29 -4.68
CA SER A 35 -14.64 -9.35 -5.54
C SER A 35 -15.21 -10.77 -5.58
N ILE A 36 -16.50 -10.92 -5.27
CA ILE A 36 -17.20 -12.22 -5.39
C ILE A 36 -17.49 -12.61 -6.84
N HIS A 37 -17.58 -11.65 -7.76
CA HIS A 37 -17.85 -11.90 -9.17
C HIS A 37 -16.56 -12.03 -9.99
N ASP A 38 -15.49 -11.38 -9.55
CA ASP A 38 -14.20 -11.32 -10.26
C ASP A 38 -13.07 -12.03 -9.48
N ALA A 39 -13.42 -12.95 -8.58
CA ALA A 39 -12.46 -13.69 -7.77
C ALA A 39 -11.49 -14.50 -8.65
N GLN A 40 -10.21 -14.19 -8.54
CA GLN A 40 -9.11 -14.89 -9.23
C GLN A 40 -8.13 -15.54 -8.25
N GLY A 41 -8.28 -15.28 -6.95
CA GLY A 41 -7.42 -15.80 -5.89
C GLY A 41 -8.17 -16.34 -4.67
N LYS A 42 -7.42 -16.83 -3.68
CA LYS A 42 -7.97 -17.23 -2.38
C LYS A 42 -8.62 -16.03 -1.69
N ILE A 43 -9.60 -16.27 -0.81
CA ILE A 43 -10.32 -15.21 -0.09
C ILE A 43 -10.87 -14.15 -1.06
N ILE A 44 -11.47 -14.59 -2.18
CA ILE A 44 -12.12 -13.74 -3.18
C ILE A 44 -11.28 -12.57 -3.71
N PHE A 45 -9.94 -12.70 -3.76
CA PHE A 45 -9.09 -11.66 -4.34
C PHE A 45 -9.46 -11.39 -5.80
N ALA A 46 -9.66 -10.14 -6.17
CA ALA A 46 -10.09 -9.70 -7.51
C ALA A 46 -9.00 -9.85 -8.59
N VAL A 47 -7.80 -10.29 -8.21
CA VAL A 47 -6.63 -10.39 -9.09
C VAL A 47 -5.87 -11.68 -8.84
N LYS A 48 -5.30 -12.23 -9.92
CA LYS A 48 -4.35 -13.34 -9.83
C LYS A 48 -3.00 -12.85 -9.31
N ALA A 49 -2.32 -13.70 -8.55
CA ALA A 49 -0.93 -13.45 -8.16
C ALA A 49 -0.02 -13.28 -9.39
N ASN A 50 0.69 -12.16 -9.48
CA ASN A 50 1.71 -11.92 -10.49
C ASN A 50 3.00 -12.68 -10.13
N THR A 51 3.29 -13.74 -10.89
CA THR A 51 4.51 -14.54 -10.80
C THR A 51 5.42 -14.36 -12.01
N VAL A 52 5.14 -13.37 -12.87
CA VAL A 52 5.89 -13.08 -14.09
C VAL A 52 7.12 -12.23 -13.75
N ASP A 53 6.95 -11.14 -13.00
CA ASP A 53 8.09 -10.31 -12.59
C ASP A 53 8.96 -11.01 -11.55
N LYS A 54 10.26 -10.72 -11.61
CA LYS A 54 11.26 -11.28 -10.72
C LYS A 54 11.78 -10.20 -9.79
N ASN A 55 11.92 -10.57 -8.53
CA ASN A 55 12.52 -9.69 -7.55
C ASN A 55 13.99 -9.44 -7.93
N PRO A 56 14.40 -8.19 -8.21
CA PRO A 56 15.75 -7.88 -8.67
C PRO A 56 16.82 -8.20 -7.62
N ARG A 57 16.44 -8.34 -6.35
CA ARG A 57 17.36 -8.66 -5.26
C ARG A 57 17.58 -10.16 -5.08
N THR A 58 16.61 -11.00 -5.43
CA THR A 58 16.68 -12.45 -5.21
C THR A 58 16.74 -13.26 -6.51
N GLY A 59 16.38 -12.65 -7.64
CA GLY A 59 16.24 -13.31 -8.93
C GLY A 59 15.04 -14.25 -9.05
N LYS A 60 14.25 -14.43 -7.97
CA LYS A 60 13.09 -15.31 -7.94
C LYS A 60 11.82 -14.55 -8.34
N ALA A 61 10.85 -15.27 -8.89
CA ALA A 61 9.50 -14.73 -9.09
C ALA A 61 8.91 -14.26 -7.75
N PHE A 62 8.12 -13.17 -7.80
CA PHE A 62 7.37 -12.75 -6.62
C PHE A 62 6.36 -13.83 -6.21
N SER A 63 6.07 -13.89 -4.90
CA SER A 63 5.18 -14.89 -4.30
C SER A 63 4.52 -14.32 -3.04
N GLY A 64 3.59 -15.07 -2.44
CA GLY A 64 2.88 -14.64 -1.24
C GLY A 64 1.99 -13.43 -1.51
N VAL A 65 1.81 -12.58 -0.48
CA VAL A 65 0.97 -11.38 -0.57
C VAL A 65 1.54 -10.37 -1.58
N THR A 66 2.87 -10.25 -1.69
CA THR A 66 3.48 -9.36 -2.70
C THR A 66 3.02 -9.69 -4.11
N ALA A 67 2.93 -10.97 -4.48
CA ALA A 67 2.47 -11.35 -5.82
C ALA A 67 1.02 -10.93 -6.08
N LEU A 68 0.14 -10.96 -5.06
CA LEU A 68 -1.23 -10.47 -5.19
C LEU A 68 -1.25 -8.96 -5.42
N CYS A 69 -0.47 -8.19 -4.64
CA CYS A 69 -0.37 -6.73 -4.81
C CYS A 69 0.16 -6.35 -6.20
N LEU A 70 1.18 -7.06 -6.68
CA LEU A 70 1.77 -6.86 -8.01
C LEU A 70 0.87 -7.32 -9.16
N GLY A 71 -0.18 -8.11 -8.88
CA GLY A 71 -1.24 -8.36 -9.85
C GLY A 71 -1.86 -7.06 -10.37
N CYS A 72 -2.00 -6.05 -9.51
CA CYS A 72 -2.50 -4.72 -9.90
C CYS A 72 -1.36 -3.69 -10.06
N HIS A 73 -0.43 -3.67 -9.12
CA HIS A 73 0.58 -2.62 -8.96
C HIS A 73 1.91 -2.88 -9.67
N ASP A 74 2.00 -3.88 -10.53
CA ASP A 74 3.11 -3.98 -11.47
C ASP A 74 2.72 -3.40 -12.84
N ALA A 75 3.71 -3.14 -13.67
CA ALA A 75 3.51 -2.72 -15.04
C ALA A 75 2.84 -3.85 -15.87
N ALA A 76 2.07 -3.48 -16.89
CA ALA A 76 1.35 -4.45 -17.72
C ALA A 76 2.30 -5.42 -18.44
N GLU A 77 3.42 -4.91 -18.91
CA GLU A 77 4.51 -5.68 -19.53
C GLU A 77 5.21 -6.65 -18.56
N LYS A 78 4.97 -6.50 -17.26
CA LYS A 78 5.50 -7.35 -16.18
C LYS A 78 4.43 -8.25 -15.55
N GLY A 79 3.25 -8.34 -16.16
CA GLY A 79 2.16 -9.21 -15.71
C GLY A 79 1.23 -8.58 -14.65
N GLY A 80 1.38 -7.28 -14.37
CA GLY A 80 0.41 -6.52 -13.57
C GLY A 80 -0.69 -5.88 -14.42
N MET A 81 -1.58 -5.11 -13.80
CA MET A 81 -2.62 -4.33 -14.50
C MET A 81 -2.20 -2.88 -14.79
N GLY A 82 -1.01 -2.44 -14.34
CA GLY A 82 -0.55 -1.07 -14.52
C GLY A 82 -1.28 -0.04 -13.65
N ILE A 83 -1.97 -0.46 -12.58
CA ILE A 83 -2.64 0.46 -11.65
C ILE A 83 -1.60 1.03 -10.71
N ARG A 84 -1.21 2.30 -10.93
CA ARG A 84 -0.16 2.98 -10.14
C ARG A 84 1.09 2.09 -9.99
N PRO A 85 1.72 1.72 -11.11
CA PRO A 85 2.73 0.67 -11.12
C PRO A 85 3.94 1.07 -10.27
N ILE A 86 4.50 0.09 -9.56
CA ILE A 86 5.73 0.21 -8.81
C ILE A 86 6.84 -0.55 -9.52
N PHE A 87 8.05 -0.01 -9.45
CA PHE A 87 9.22 -0.63 -10.06
C PHE A 87 10.16 -1.10 -8.96
N ALA A 88 10.30 -2.42 -8.80
CA ALA A 88 11.08 -3.04 -7.72
C ALA A 88 12.53 -2.51 -7.63
N HIS A 89 13.16 -2.26 -8.78
CA HIS A 89 14.55 -1.78 -8.86
C HIS A 89 14.75 -0.32 -8.42
N LYS A 90 13.67 0.46 -8.27
CA LYS A 90 13.69 1.87 -7.78
C LYS A 90 13.02 2.04 -6.42
N SER A 91 12.56 0.94 -5.82
CA SER A 91 11.72 0.96 -4.63
C SER A 91 12.46 0.39 -3.42
N HIS A 92 11.96 0.68 -2.21
CA HIS A 92 12.47 0.02 -1.01
C HIS A 92 12.31 -1.51 -1.16
N PRO A 93 13.27 -2.33 -0.71
CA PRO A 93 13.18 -3.78 -0.87
C PRO A 93 11.88 -4.36 -0.29
N TYR A 94 11.22 -5.26 -1.03
CA TYR A 94 10.05 -6.05 -0.63
C TYR A 94 10.10 -7.43 -1.29
N GLY A 95 9.22 -8.35 -0.88
CA GLY A 95 9.14 -9.72 -1.40
C GLY A 95 10.41 -10.53 -1.11
N ILE A 96 10.99 -10.37 0.08
CA ILE A 96 12.22 -11.06 0.49
C ILE A 96 11.97 -11.99 1.69
N ASP A 97 12.63 -13.15 1.67
CA ASP A 97 12.43 -14.19 2.69
C ASP A 97 13.03 -13.84 4.05
N LYS A 98 14.09 -13.03 4.06
CA LYS A 98 14.83 -12.67 5.28
C LYS A 98 15.31 -11.23 5.23
N VAL A 99 15.09 -10.50 6.33
CA VAL A 99 15.63 -9.16 6.53
C VAL A 99 17.02 -9.24 7.18
N ASN A 100 17.98 -8.49 6.63
CA ASN A 100 19.28 -8.34 7.26
C ASN A 100 19.17 -7.44 8.50
N LYS A 101 19.30 -8.04 9.69
CA LYS A 101 19.20 -7.35 10.99
C LYS A 101 20.25 -6.27 11.22
N ARG A 102 21.37 -6.30 10.48
CA ARG A 102 22.39 -5.24 10.51
C ARG A 102 21.94 -3.98 9.75
N VAL A 103 20.99 -4.13 8.82
CA VAL A 103 20.44 -3.04 8.01
C VAL A 103 19.16 -2.48 8.62
N ALA A 104 18.25 -3.35 9.04
CA ALA A 104 16.94 -2.97 9.56
C ALA A 104 16.49 -3.89 10.71
N ARG A 105 15.84 -3.32 11.72
CA ARG A 105 15.20 -4.04 12.83
C ARG A 105 13.69 -4.06 12.64
N VAL A 106 13.20 -4.92 11.76
CA VAL A 106 11.77 -5.02 11.46
C VAL A 106 11.04 -5.77 12.60
N PRO A 107 9.97 -5.19 13.20
CA PRO A 107 9.14 -5.89 14.17
C PRO A 107 8.50 -7.15 13.59
N LYS A 108 8.41 -8.23 14.37
CA LYS A 108 7.87 -9.53 13.91
C LYS A 108 6.43 -9.44 13.40
N ALA A 109 5.59 -8.61 14.02
CA ALA A 109 4.20 -8.39 13.60
C ALA A 109 4.05 -7.80 12.19
N LEU A 110 5.14 -7.19 11.66
CA LEU A 110 5.18 -6.65 10.30
C LEU A 110 5.62 -7.70 9.26
N LEU A 111 6.07 -8.88 9.68
CA LEU A 111 6.48 -9.93 8.77
C LEU A 111 5.32 -10.88 8.50
N ARG A 112 5.28 -11.49 7.31
CA ARG A 112 4.34 -12.56 6.94
C ARG A 112 5.11 -13.84 6.78
N ASP A 113 4.93 -14.77 7.71
CA ASP A 113 5.74 -16.00 7.80
C ASP A 113 7.25 -15.72 7.76
N GLY A 114 7.67 -14.63 8.42
CA GLY A 114 9.07 -14.18 8.44
C GLY A 114 9.53 -13.39 7.21
N ARG A 115 8.69 -13.31 6.16
CA ARG A 115 8.97 -12.58 4.92
C ARG A 115 8.63 -11.10 5.07
N PHE A 116 9.40 -10.27 4.38
CA PHE A 116 9.16 -8.82 4.27
C PHE A 116 8.41 -8.54 2.98
N GLU A 117 7.14 -8.22 3.12
CA GLU A 117 6.14 -8.14 2.04
C GLU A 117 5.62 -6.70 1.90
N CYS A 118 4.79 -6.41 0.89
CA CYS A 118 4.14 -5.10 0.75
C CYS A 118 3.40 -4.71 2.05
N VAL A 119 2.74 -5.69 2.67
CA VAL A 119 2.03 -5.50 3.93
C VAL A 119 2.94 -5.29 5.14
N SER A 120 4.26 -5.40 5.03
CA SER A 120 5.17 -4.99 6.10
C SER A 120 5.21 -3.47 6.30
N CYS A 121 4.85 -2.72 5.26
CA CYS A 121 4.82 -1.26 5.26
C CYS A 121 3.39 -0.71 5.17
N HIS A 122 2.54 -1.40 4.41
CA HIS A 122 1.14 -1.04 4.18
C HIS A 122 0.21 -1.92 5.01
N ASP A 123 -0.87 -1.36 5.52
CA ASP A 123 -1.96 -2.10 6.12
C ASP A 123 -3.27 -1.58 5.54
N PRO A 124 -3.87 -2.26 4.56
CA PRO A 124 -5.08 -1.77 3.90
C PRO A 124 -6.35 -2.04 4.71
N HIS A 125 -6.31 -2.83 5.79
CA HIS A 125 -7.52 -3.18 6.54
C HIS A 125 -7.81 -2.18 7.66
N PRO A 126 -9.08 -2.02 8.09
CA PRO A 126 -10.28 -2.24 7.28
C PRO A 126 -10.37 -1.27 6.09
N SER A 127 -9.67 -0.13 6.16
CA SER A 127 -9.41 0.85 5.10
C SER A 127 -8.55 1.95 5.72
N ASN A 128 -7.33 1.61 6.15
CA ASN A 128 -6.46 2.52 6.89
C ASN A 128 -6.25 3.86 6.14
N PRO A 129 -6.69 5.00 6.70
CA PRO A 129 -6.65 6.29 6.01
C PRO A 129 -5.26 6.94 6.05
N ASN A 130 -4.28 6.33 6.72
CA ASN A 130 -2.92 6.84 6.73
C ASN A 130 -2.40 6.98 5.30
N TYR A 131 -1.42 7.87 5.13
CA TYR A 131 -0.82 8.18 3.84
C TYR A 131 -0.53 6.91 3.03
N ARG A 132 -1.35 6.64 2.01
CA ARG A 132 -1.27 5.43 1.17
C ARG A 132 -1.21 4.12 2.00
N TYR A 133 -2.07 3.97 3.01
CA TYR A 133 -2.13 2.80 3.90
C TYR A 133 -0.88 2.55 4.74
N LEU A 134 0.02 3.52 4.92
CA LEU A 134 1.22 3.29 5.75
C LEU A 134 0.84 2.94 7.19
N ARG A 135 1.64 2.05 7.79
CA ARG A 135 1.40 1.57 9.15
C ARG A 135 1.55 2.62 10.24
N VAL A 136 2.15 3.77 9.94
CA VAL A 136 2.30 4.90 10.87
C VAL A 136 1.73 6.13 10.21
N ASP A 137 1.02 6.96 10.97
CA ASP A 137 0.56 8.27 10.50
C ASP A 137 1.77 9.18 10.27
N THR A 138 1.99 9.52 9.01
CA THR A 138 3.05 10.42 8.56
C THR A 138 2.56 11.85 8.33
N LYS A 139 1.33 12.20 8.74
CA LYS A 139 0.70 13.51 8.48
C LYS A 139 0.77 13.90 7.01
N GLY A 140 0.26 13.01 6.14
CA GLY A 140 0.28 13.24 4.69
C GLY A 140 1.69 13.19 4.07
N GLY A 141 2.65 12.57 4.76
CA GLY A 141 4.05 12.48 4.33
C GLY A 141 5.00 13.49 4.99
N ALA A 142 4.48 14.49 5.71
CA ALA A 142 5.30 15.50 6.40
C ALA A 142 6.25 14.89 7.45
N ASN A 143 5.82 13.80 8.09
CA ASN A 143 6.56 13.10 9.15
C ASN A 143 6.99 11.70 8.69
N MET A 144 7.60 11.59 7.52
CA MET A 144 8.01 10.31 6.94
C MET A 144 9.08 9.59 7.77
N ASP A 145 9.92 10.34 8.46
CA ASP A 145 10.93 9.83 9.39
C ASP A 145 10.32 8.95 10.50
N ARG A 146 9.13 9.27 10.99
CA ARG A 146 8.37 8.41 11.92
C ARG A 146 8.14 7.02 11.36
N PHE A 147 7.73 6.92 10.10
CA PHE A 147 7.54 5.65 9.42
C PHE A 147 8.86 4.91 9.22
N CYS A 148 9.91 5.59 8.76
CA CYS A 148 11.24 5.01 8.58
C CYS A 148 11.81 4.44 9.90
N SER A 149 11.51 5.11 11.02
CA SER A 149 12.01 4.75 12.34
C SER A 149 11.53 3.38 12.84
N LEU A 150 10.40 2.86 12.32
CA LEU A 150 9.89 1.53 12.64
C LEU A 150 10.94 0.44 12.47
N CYS A 151 11.78 0.58 11.44
CA CYS A 151 12.78 -0.41 11.07
C CYS A 151 14.21 0.15 11.16
N HIS A 152 14.37 1.46 11.01
CA HIS A 152 15.66 2.14 11.00
C HIS A 152 15.79 3.21 12.10
N PRO A 153 15.66 2.87 13.40
CA PRO A 153 15.67 3.85 14.49
C PRO A 153 17.01 4.59 14.64
N ALA A 154 18.09 4.03 14.11
CA ALA A 154 19.41 4.65 14.08
C ALA A 154 19.61 5.64 12.92
N LYS A 155 18.67 5.71 11.96
CA LYS A 155 18.76 6.57 10.76
C LYS A 155 17.80 7.76 10.81
N VAL A 156 17.20 8.02 11.96
CA VAL A 156 16.22 9.10 12.15
C VAL A 156 16.57 9.90 13.39
N ASP A 157 16.01 11.10 13.50
CA ASP A 157 16.06 11.87 14.74
C ASP A 157 15.44 11.05 15.89
N PRO A 158 16.09 10.95 17.06
CA PRO A 158 15.52 10.30 18.24
C PRO A 158 14.10 10.73 18.60
N LYS A 159 13.71 11.98 18.35
CA LYS A 159 12.36 12.53 18.60
C LYS A 159 11.29 11.95 17.70
N SER A 160 11.68 11.45 16.53
CA SER A 160 10.77 10.87 15.54
C SER A 160 10.62 9.36 15.68
N ARG A 161 11.35 8.74 16.62
CA ARG A 161 11.27 7.30 16.86
C ARG A 161 9.88 6.90 17.32
N VAL A 162 9.33 5.90 16.65
CA VAL A 162 8.08 5.26 17.03
C VAL A 162 8.35 3.88 17.62
N SER A 163 7.39 3.39 18.40
CA SER A 163 7.42 2.09 19.05
C SER A 163 6.30 1.19 18.53
N SER A 164 6.23 -0.05 19.03
CA SER A 164 5.25 -1.03 18.54
C SER A 164 3.79 -0.69 18.83
N LYS A 165 3.53 0.26 19.73
CA LYS A 165 2.17 0.76 20.02
C LYS A 165 1.70 1.81 19.01
N ASP A 166 2.61 2.37 18.23
CA ASP A 166 2.36 3.52 17.36
C ASP A 166 2.03 3.11 15.92
N PHE A 167 2.05 1.81 15.62
CA PHE A 167 1.76 1.30 14.28
C PHE A 167 0.47 0.50 14.19
N PHE A 168 -0.23 0.72 13.10
CA PHE A 168 -1.45 0.04 12.71
C PHE A 168 -1.14 -1.42 12.35
N ASN A 169 -1.81 -2.37 13.00
CA ASN A 169 -1.46 -3.79 12.97
C ASN A 169 -2.66 -4.73 12.73
N SER A 170 -3.71 -4.27 12.05
CA SER A 170 -4.90 -5.10 11.78
C SER A 170 -4.61 -6.33 10.92
N MET A 171 -3.51 -6.33 10.19
CA MET A 171 -3.03 -7.51 9.44
C MET A 171 -2.04 -8.38 10.24
N ASP A 172 -1.94 -8.25 11.57
CA ASP A 172 -1.08 -9.10 12.41
C ASP A 172 -1.69 -10.49 12.63
N GLU A 173 -1.31 -11.42 11.74
CA GLU A 173 -1.75 -12.82 11.79
C GLU A 173 -1.06 -13.63 12.89
N THR A 174 -0.07 -13.08 13.60
CA THR A 174 0.60 -13.82 14.70
C THR A 174 -0.33 -14.09 15.89
N LYS A 175 -1.46 -13.37 15.94
CA LYS A 175 -2.49 -13.49 16.98
C LYS A 175 -3.65 -14.43 16.62
N ILE A 176 -3.66 -14.99 15.41
CA ILE A 176 -4.77 -15.79 14.86
C ILE A 176 -4.44 -17.31 14.91
N LYS A 177 -3.34 -17.70 15.56
CA LYS A 177 -2.90 -19.11 15.67
C LYS A 177 -3.60 -19.85 16.79
#